data_AF-A0A538AAM5-F1
#
_entry.id   AF-A0A538AAM5-F1
#
_cell.length_a   1.000
_cell.length_b   1.000
_cell.length_c   1.000
_cell.angle_alpha   90.00
_cell.angle_beta   90.00
_cell.angle_gamma   90.00
#
_symmetry.space_group_name_H-M   'P 1'
#
loop_
_entity.id
_entity.type
_entity.pdbx_description
1 polymer ?
#
loop_
_entity_poly.entity_id
_entity_poly.type
_entity_poly.pdbx_seq_one_letter_code
_entity_poly.pdbx_strand_id
1 'polypeptide(L)'
;MPSATSNERPARARSRISARLAGKKARRHICDTIVLDTMVSRLSPRYDIPNAAPAPLRLVQEFVNSIDLEHGREWLQEPHDLKRWLVKRKMLDPSASVRAADLRQAHALRESLRELLRSNNGAGSPEAAQAHLNRLARRSKLVPQLDRQGATVLVPFAEGAVSALGRLLAVAFQAMSDGTWVRLKACRQCRWAFYDYSRNRAASWC
;
A
#
# COMPACT_ATOMS: atom_id res chain seq x y z
N MET A 1 -50.11 -51.57 20.98
CA MET A 1 -51.56 -51.26 20.93
C MET A 1 -52.08 -51.28 22.36
N PRO A 2 -52.68 -50.19 22.87
CA PRO A 2 -54.05 -49.74 22.56
C PRO A 2 -54.10 -48.26 22.12
N SER A 3 -54.96 -47.79 21.22
CA SER A 3 -56.43 -47.55 21.29
C SER A 3 -56.82 -46.24 22.00
N ALA A 4 -57.27 -45.29 21.17
CA ALA A 4 -58.20 -44.17 21.33
C ALA A 4 -58.61 -43.69 22.74
N THR A 5 -58.69 -42.37 22.91
CA THR A 5 -59.99 -41.68 23.03
C THR A 5 -59.82 -40.16 23.04
N SER A 6 -60.66 -39.52 22.24
CA SER A 6 -60.96 -38.09 22.19
C SER A 6 -61.68 -37.64 23.46
N ASN A 7 -61.45 -36.40 23.89
CA ASN A 7 -62.48 -35.66 24.62
C ASN A 7 -62.32 -34.14 24.41
N GLU A 8 -63.36 -33.55 23.82
CA GLU A 8 -63.53 -32.13 23.57
C GLU A 8 -63.83 -31.37 24.88
N ARG A 9 -63.46 -30.09 24.94
CA ARG A 9 -64.04 -29.10 25.86
C ARG A 9 -64.19 -27.73 25.19
N PRO A 10 -65.16 -26.91 25.62
CA PRO A 10 -65.94 -26.04 24.73
C PRO A 10 -65.47 -24.58 24.69
N ALA A 11 -66.05 -23.87 23.72
CA ALA A 11 -65.80 -22.48 23.36
C ALA A 11 -66.14 -21.44 24.44
N ARG A 12 -65.42 -20.31 24.44
CA ARG A 12 -65.98 -18.98 24.76
C ARG A 12 -65.21 -17.82 24.12
N ALA A 13 -65.97 -17.08 23.32
CA ALA A 13 -66.03 -15.63 23.08
C ALA A 13 -64.75 -14.78 22.93
N ARG A 14 -64.77 -14.04 21.82
CA ARG A 14 -63.85 -12.99 21.38
C ARG A 14 -63.82 -11.78 22.32
N SER A 15 -62.63 -11.19 22.49
CA SER A 15 -62.49 -9.75 22.74
C SER A 15 -61.32 -9.22 21.91
N ARG A 16 -61.64 -8.22 21.08
CA ARG A 16 -60.70 -7.47 20.23
C ARG A 16 -60.02 -6.43 21.11
N ILE A 17 -58.70 -6.51 21.25
CA ILE A 17 -57.89 -5.33 21.61
C ILE A 17 -56.78 -5.21 20.58
N SER A 18 -56.88 -4.13 19.82
CA SER A 18 -55.92 -3.66 18.83
C SER A 18 -54.62 -3.21 19.50
N ALA A 19 -53.49 -3.75 19.05
CA ALA A 19 -52.19 -3.11 19.24
C ALA A 19 -51.46 -3.10 17.90
N ARG A 20 -51.27 -1.89 17.37
CA ARG A 20 -50.50 -1.59 16.15
C ARG A 20 -49.07 -2.12 16.31
N LEU A 21 -48.73 -3.20 15.62
CA LEU A 21 -47.33 -3.54 15.36
C LEU A 21 -46.87 -2.72 14.15
N ALA A 22 -46.21 -1.61 14.45
CA ALA A 22 -45.52 -0.78 13.47
C ALA A 22 -44.49 -1.64 12.71
N GLY A 23 -44.65 -1.71 11.40
CA GLY A 23 -43.72 -2.39 10.51
C GLY A 23 -42.34 -1.72 10.57
N LYS A 24 -41.39 -2.35 11.27
CA LYS A 24 -39.97 -2.13 11.00
C LYS A 24 -39.56 -3.13 9.93
N LYS A 25 -39.58 -2.70 8.66
CA LYS A 25 -38.88 -3.41 7.58
C LYS A 25 -37.42 -3.54 8.01
N ALA A 26 -37.00 -4.74 8.36
CA ALA A 26 -35.59 -5.08 8.50
C ALA A 26 -34.93 -4.78 7.15
N ARG A 27 -34.21 -3.66 7.05
CA ARG A 27 -33.30 -3.42 5.93
C ARG A 27 -32.21 -4.47 6.03
N ARG A 28 -32.34 -5.55 5.26
CA ARG A 28 -31.19 -6.39 4.92
C ARG A 28 -30.18 -5.47 4.25
N HIS A 29 -29.12 -5.10 4.96
CA HIS A 29 -27.94 -4.53 4.35
C HIS A 29 -27.37 -5.63 3.46
N ILE A 30 -27.74 -5.60 2.19
CA ILE A 30 -27.02 -6.32 1.16
C ILE A 30 -25.68 -5.61 1.11
N CYS A 31 -24.67 -6.21 1.73
CA CYS A 31 -23.30 -5.82 1.51
C CYS A 31 -23.02 -6.23 0.07
N ASP A 32 -23.18 -5.30 -0.87
CA ASP A 32 -22.76 -5.51 -2.25
C ASP A 32 -21.26 -5.74 -2.23
N THR A 33 -20.87 -7.01 -2.25
CA THR A 33 -19.47 -7.46 -2.21
C THR A 33 -18.66 -6.77 -3.31
N ILE A 34 -19.28 -6.46 -4.45
CA ILE A 34 -18.70 -5.71 -5.56
C ILE A 34 -18.29 -4.28 -5.17
N VAL A 35 -19.12 -3.57 -4.41
CA VAL A 35 -18.81 -2.20 -3.95
C VAL A 35 -17.74 -2.22 -2.86
N LEU A 36 -17.79 -3.21 -1.96
CA LEU A 36 -16.76 -3.39 -0.94
C LEU A 36 -15.40 -3.73 -1.58
N ASP A 37 -15.38 -4.63 -2.56
CA ASP A 37 -14.16 -5.05 -3.27
C ASP A 37 -13.55 -3.91 -4.09
N THR A 38 -14.41 -3.05 -4.68
CA THR A 38 -13.98 -1.83 -5.40
C THR A 38 -13.44 -0.74 -4.46
N MET A 39 -14.00 -0.61 -3.24
CA MET A 39 -13.51 0.36 -2.25
C MET A 39 -12.24 -0.10 -1.53
N VAL A 40 -12.12 -1.39 -1.23
CA VAL A 40 -10.93 -1.99 -0.61
C VAL A 40 -9.77 -2.04 -1.61
N SER A 41 -10.04 -2.25 -2.90
CA SER A 41 -9.03 -2.25 -3.98
C SER A 41 -8.40 -0.88 -4.28
N ARG A 42 -8.96 0.24 -3.83
CA ARG A 42 -8.38 1.58 -4.08
C ARG A 42 -7.56 2.12 -2.92
N LEU A 43 -7.61 1.47 -1.76
CA LEU A 43 -6.82 1.83 -0.61
C LEU A 43 -5.52 1.03 -0.66
N SER A 44 -4.37 1.71 -0.57
CA SER A 44 -3.08 1.04 -0.32
C SER A 44 -3.24 0.06 0.86
N PRO A 45 -2.51 -1.07 0.86
CA PRO A 45 -2.61 -2.09 1.91
C PRO A 45 -2.62 -1.47 3.31
N ARG A 46 -3.44 -1.99 4.23
CA ARG A 46 -3.36 -1.61 5.65
C ARG A 46 -2.08 -2.20 6.23
N TYR A 47 -1.13 -1.35 6.61
CA TYR A 47 0.19 -1.74 7.12
C TYR A 47 0.21 -1.99 8.63
N ASP A 48 -0.76 -2.75 9.14
CA ASP A 48 -0.75 -3.27 10.52
C ASP A 48 0.19 -4.50 10.58
N ILE A 49 1.34 -4.40 9.90
CA ILE A 49 2.18 -5.51 9.45
C ILE A 49 3.43 -5.60 10.33
N PRO A 50 3.75 -6.77 10.92
CA PRO A 50 4.93 -6.96 11.77
C PRO A 50 6.28 -6.65 11.07
N ASN A 51 6.28 -6.60 9.74
CA ASN A 51 7.44 -6.34 8.88
C ASN A 51 7.38 -4.96 8.18
N ALA A 52 6.69 -3.98 8.76
CA ALA A 52 6.71 -2.60 8.28
C ALA A 52 8.05 -1.94 8.62
N ALA A 53 8.68 -1.29 7.66
CA ALA A 53 9.92 -0.56 7.88
C ALA A 53 9.71 0.63 8.82
N PRO A 54 10.73 1.00 9.62
CA PRO A 54 10.73 2.26 10.32
C PRO A 54 10.67 3.43 9.32
N ALA A 55 10.12 4.57 9.75
CA ALA A 55 10.26 5.80 8.97
C ALA A 55 11.75 6.21 8.95
N PRO A 56 12.25 6.78 7.83
CA PRO A 56 11.53 7.13 6.60
C PRO A 56 11.39 6.00 5.57
N LEU A 57 12.14 4.89 5.71
CA LEU A 57 12.16 3.73 4.78
C LEU A 57 10.78 3.15 4.48
N ARG A 58 9.81 3.29 5.41
CA ARG A 58 8.40 2.94 5.19
C ARG A 58 7.84 3.51 3.89
N LEU A 59 8.21 4.73 3.51
CA LEU A 59 7.74 5.35 2.26
C LEU A 59 8.18 4.56 1.02
N VAL A 60 9.41 4.05 1.03
CA VAL A 60 9.95 3.22 -0.06
C VAL A 60 9.23 1.88 -0.09
N GLN A 61 9.03 1.24 1.07
CA GLN A 61 8.28 -0.02 1.15
C GLN A 61 6.86 0.14 0.62
N GLU A 62 6.13 1.16 1.06
CA GLU A 62 4.77 1.44 0.61
C GLU A 62 4.69 1.71 -0.90
N PHE A 63 5.71 2.38 -1.45
CA PHE A 63 5.78 2.66 -2.88
C PHE A 63 6.04 1.39 -3.68
N VAL A 64 6.98 0.58 -3.24
CA VAL A 64 7.29 -0.73 -3.84
C VAL A 64 6.07 -1.66 -3.78
N ASN A 65 5.32 -1.63 -2.69
CA ASN A 65 4.11 -2.44 -2.50
C ASN A 65 2.84 -1.77 -3.03
N SER A 66 2.97 -0.80 -3.94
CA SER A 66 1.83 -0.27 -4.71
C SER A 66 1.40 -1.18 -5.87
N ILE A 67 2.03 -2.35 -6.01
CA ILE A 67 1.62 -3.46 -6.86
C ILE A 67 1.76 -4.76 -6.08
N ASP A 68 0.76 -5.62 -6.23
CA ASP A 68 0.74 -7.01 -5.79
C ASP A 68 0.91 -7.89 -7.02
N LEU A 69 2.13 -8.40 -7.19
CA LEU A 69 2.51 -9.19 -8.36
C LEU A 69 1.96 -10.61 -8.30
N GLU A 70 1.62 -11.12 -7.11
CA GLU A 70 1.06 -12.45 -6.91
C GLU A 70 -0.42 -12.49 -7.33
N HIS A 71 -1.17 -11.44 -7.00
CA HIS A 71 -2.60 -11.34 -7.32
C HIS A 71 -2.89 -10.41 -8.50
N GLY A 72 -1.87 -9.85 -9.15
CA GLY A 72 -2.02 -8.97 -10.32
C GLY A 72 -2.72 -7.63 -10.04
N ARG A 73 -2.67 -7.12 -8.79
CA ARG A 73 -3.32 -5.85 -8.42
C ARG A 73 -2.34 -4.69 -8.51
N GLU A 74 -2.64 -3.72 -9.37
CA GLU A 74 -1.91 -2.47 -9.51
C GLU A 74 -2.73 -1.33 -8.89
N TRP A 75 -2.16 -0.56 -7.96
CA TRP A 75 -2.83 0.60 -7.36
C TRP A 75 -2.47 1.93 -8.03
N LEU A 76 -1.38 1.97 -8.80
CA LEU A 76 -0.96 3.12 -9.60
C LEU A 76 -1.23 2.82 -11.08
N GLN A 77 -2.49 2.70 -11.47
CA GLN A 77 -2.87 2.33 -12.85
C GLN A 77 -2.84 3.53 -13.78
N GLU A 78 -3.27 4.69 -13.27
CA GLU A 78 -3.44 5.92 -14.03
C GLU A 78 -2.65 7.08 -13.41
N PRO A 79 -2.32 8.15 -14.18
CA PRO A 79 -1.57 9.29 -13.67
C PRO A 79 -2.22 9.96 -12.45
N HIS A 80 -3.55 9.92 -12.40
CA HIS A 80 -4.31 10.48 -11.29
C HIS A 80 -4.17 9.64 -10.00
N ASP A 81 -3.92 8.33 -10.09
CA ASP A 81 -3.62 7.47 -8.95
C ASP A 81 -2.27 7.84 -8.33
N LEU A 82 -1.25 8.00 -9.17
CA LEU A 82 0.07 8.48 -8.75
C LEU A 82 -0.02 9.85 -8.09
N LYS A 83 -0.77 10.79 -8.69
CA LYS A 83 -1.01 12.10 -8.08
C LYS A 83 -1.60 11.98 -6.68
N ARG A 84 -2.68 11.21 -6.51
CA ARG A 84 -3.29 10.99 -5.19
C ARG A 84 -2.29 10.37 -4.20
N TRP A 85 -1.52 9.38 -4.65
CA TRP A 85 -0.52 8.70 -3.81
C TRP A 85 0.57 9.66 -3.31
N LEU A 86 1.09 10.53 -4.18
CA LEU A 86 2.12 11.52 -3.88
C LEU A 86 1.60 12.66 -2.99
N VAL A 87 0.41 13.19 -3.29
CA VAL A 87 -0.23 14.27 -2.51
C VAL A 87 -0.55 13.80 -1.09
N LYS A 88 -1.10 12.58 -0.94
CA LYS A 88 -1.38 12.00 0.39
C LYS A 88 -0.14 11.93 1.28
N ARG A 89 1.04 11.77 0.68
CA ARG A 89 2.35 11.71 1.36
C ARG A 89 3.07 13.07 1.44
N LYS A 90 2.40 14.16 1.04
CA LYS A 90 2.95 15.53 1.03
C LYS A 90 4.21 15.68 0.17
N MET A 91 4.30 14.88 -0.90
CA MET A 91 5.47 14.88 -1.80
C MET A 91 5.22 15.67 -3.09
N LEU A 92 3.97 16.04 -3.35
CA LEU A 92 3.55 16.78 -4.54
C LEU A 92 2.46 17.77 -4.14
N ASP A 93 2.52 18.98 -4.70
CA ASP A 93 1.48 19.98 -4.54
C ASP A 93 0.16 19.50 -5.20
N PRO A 94 -1.02 19.63 -4.54
CA PRO A 94 -2.31 19.23 -5.12
C PRO A 94 -2.64 19.88 -6.47
N SER A 95 -2.11 21.06 -6.76
CA SER A 95 -2.29 21.78 -8.03
C SER A 95 -1.41 21.22 -9.15
N ALA A 96 -0.31 20.53 -8.83
CA ALA A 96 0.62 20.02 -9.82
C ALA A 96 -0.02 18.97 -10.74
N SER A 97 0.37 18.96 -12.01
CA SER A 97 -0.07 17.95 -12.98
C SER A 97 0.82 16.71 -12.94
N VAL A 98 0.23 15.54 -13.18
CA VAL A 98 0.93 14.26 -13.34
C VAL A 98 0.49 13.67 -14.66
N ARG A 99 1.45 13.33 -15.52
CA ARG A 99 1.22 12.83 -16.88
C ARG A 99 1.52 11.33 -16.96
N ALA A 100 1.09 10.69 -18.05
CA ALA A 100 1.41 9.29 -18.34
C ALA A 100 2.92 9.00 -18.34
N ALA A 101 3.75 9.98 -18.75
CA ALA A 101 5.20 9.85 -18.68
C ALA A 101 5.71 9.75 -17.23
N ASP A 102 5.13 10.51 -16.31
CA ASP A 102 5.50 10.47 -14.89
C ASP A 102 5.12 9.13 -14.25
N LEU A 103 3.95 8.58 -14.63
CA LEU A 103 3.53 7.25 -14.20
C LEU A 103 4.51 6.16 -14.65
N ARG A 104 4.91 6.17 -15.93
CA ARG A 104 5.93 5.24 -16.44
C ARG A 104 7.25 5.35 -15.69
N GLN A 105 7.66 6.57 -15.33
CA GLN A 105 8.87 6.78 -14.52
C GLN A 105 8.70 6.26 -13.09
N ALA A 106 7.52 6.41 -12.50
CA ALA A 106 7.22 5.86 -11.19
C ALA A 106 7.28 4.33 -11.21
N HIS A 107 6.67 3.66 -12.19
CA HIS A 107 6.77 2.20 -12.35
C HIS A 107 8.21 1.75 -12.55
N ALA A 108 8.97 2.42 -13.42
CA ALA A 108 10.38 2.10 -13.65
C ALA A 108 11.22 2.26 -12.36
N LEU A 109 10.97 3.33 -11.57
CA LEU A 109 11.59 3.52 -10.26
C LEU A 109 11.21 2.37 -9.32
N ARG A 110 9.93 2.01 -9.26
CA ARG A 110 9.40 0.97 -8.37
C ARG A 110 10.08 -0.36 -8.62
N GLU A 111 10.17 -0.77 -9.88
CA GLU A 111 10.81 -2.04 -10.23
C GLU A 111 12.33 -2.01 -10.08
N SER A 112 12.97 -0.85 -10.30
CA SER A 112 14.41 -0.68 -10.00
C SER A 112 14.70 -0.82 -8.50
N LEU A 113 13.89 -0.21 -7.65
CA LEU A 113 14.00 -0.35 -6.20
C LEU A 113 13.75 -1.80 -5.79
N ARG A 114 12.71 -2.45 -6.33
CA ARG A 114 12.45 -3.87 -6.06
C ARG A 114 13.64 -4.76 -6.42
N GLU A 115 14.31 -4.52 -7.53
CA GLU A 115 15.49 -5.30 -7.92
C GLU A 115 16.65 -5.14 -6.93
N LEU A 116 16.88 -3.93 -6.41
CA LEU A 116 17.83 -3.72 -5.33
C LEU A 116 17.39 -4.43 -4.03
N LEU A 117 16.10 -4.44 -3.71
CA LEU A 117 15.57 -5.16 -2.55
C LEU A 117 15.69 -6.69 -2.68
N ARG A 118 15.64 -7.22 -3.91
CA ARG A 118 15.97 -8.63 -4.17
C ARG A 118 17.44 -8.89 -3.90
N SER A 119 18.32 -7.95 -4.27
CA SER A 119 19.77 -8.08 -4.06
C SER A 119 20.11 -8.17 -2.57
N ASN A 120 19.39 -7.43 -1.72
CA ASN A 120 19.49 -7.55 -0.26
C ASN A 120 19.09 -8.95 0.29
N ASN A 121 18.40 -9.76 -0.52
CA ASN A 121 17.98 -11.12 -0.21
C ASN A 121 18.78 -12.17 -1.02
N GLY A 122 19.95 -11.78 -1.54
CA GLY A 122 20.86 -12.66 -2.29
C GLY A 122 20.31 -13.10 -3.66
N ALA A 123 19.46 -12.30 -4.30
CA ALA A 123 18.89 -12.59 -5.61
C ALA A 123 18.87 -11.34 -6.49
N GLY A 124 18.85 -11.52 -7.82
CA GLY A 124 18.73 -10.41 -8.76
C GLY A 124 20.06 -9.91 -9.32
N SER A 125 19.97 -9.02 -10.32
CA SER A 125 21.11 -8.35 -10.97
C SER A 125 20.85 -6.84 -10.99
N PRO A 126 21.53 -6.06 -10.12
CA PRO A 126 21.16 -4.68 -9.87
C PRO A 126 21.69 -3.70 -10.92
N GLU A 127 22.52 -4.11 -11.88
CA GLU A 127 23.26 -3.19 -12.77
C GLU A 127 22.34 -2.25 -13.57
N ALA A 128 21.32 -2.81 -14.22
CA ALA A 128 20.34 -2.02 -14.98
C ALA A 128 19.50 -1.12 -14.07
N ALA A 129 19.13 -1.62 -12.88
CA ALA A 129 18.39 -0.86 -11.87
C ALA A 129 19.23 0.32 -11.35
N GLN A 130 20.49 0.09 -10.99
CA GLN A 130 21.44 1.12 -10.55
C GLN A 130 21.62 2.20 -11.62
N ALA A 131 21.81 1.81 -12.89
CA ALA A 131 21.93 2.75 -14.00
C ALA A 131 20.67 3.62 -14.14
N HIS A 132 19.48 3.03 -13.98
CA HIS A 132 18.21 3.77 -14.00
C HIS A 132 18.06 4.72 -12.81
N LEU A 133 18.34 4.26 -11.59
CA LEU A 133 18.28 5.10 -10.39
C LEU A 133 19.26 6.28 -10.47
N ASN A 134 20.48 6.05 -10.98
CA ASN A 134 21.46 7.12 -11.19
C ASN A 134 20.98 8.16 -12.23
N ARG A 135 20.30 7.72 -13.30
CA ARG A 135 19.66 8.66 -14.25
C ARG A 135 18.54 9.46 -13.59
N LEU A 136 17.71 8.82 -12.77
CA LEU A 136 16.63 9.52 -12.06
C LEU A 136 17.18 10.52 -11.04
N ALA A 137 18.23 10.17 -10.29
CA ALA A 137 18.90 11.07 -9.36
C ALA A 137 19.33 12.37 -10.07
N ARG A 138 19.99 12.25 -11.22
CA ARG A 138 20.38 13.39 -12.06
C ARG A 138 19.17 14.20 -12.55
N ARG A 139 18.14 13.53 -13.08
CA ARG A 139 16.92 14.21 -13.58
C ARG A 139 16.16 14.95 -12.49
N SER A 140 16.14 14.40 -11.28
CA SER A 140 15.52 15.04 -10.11
C SER A 140 16.36 16.15 -9.50
N LYS A 141 17.58 16.38 -10.02
CA LYS A 141 18.56 17.32 -9.48
C LYS A 141 18.79 17.05 -7.99
N LEU A 142 19.05 15.78 -7.66
CA LEU A 142 19.28 15.36 -6.28
C LEU A 142 20.65 15.87 -5.82
N VAL A 143 20.67 16.73 -4.81
CA VAL A 143 21.90 17.33 -4.27
C VAL A 143 21.96 17.17 -2.76
N PRO A 144 23.17 17.05 -2.17
CA PRO A 144 23.36 17.15 -0.74
C PRO A 144 22.97 18.54 -0.21
N GLN A 145 22.32 18.58 0.94
CA GLN A 145 21.98 19.77 1.72
C GLN A 145 22.17 19.47 3.21
N LEU A 146 22.30 20.50 4.04
CA LEU A 146 22.24 20.36 5.49
C LEU A 146 20.80 20.63 5.94
N ASP A 147 20.27 19.75 6.80
CA ASP A 147 19.00 20.01 7.47
C ASP A 147 19.19 20.99 8.65
N ARG A 148 18.09 21.26 9.39
CA ARG A 148 18.10 22.20 10.51
C ARG A 148 18.97 21.74 11.69
N GLN A 149 19.32 20.46 11.72
CA GLN A 149 20.13 19.82 12.75
C GLN A 149 21.60 19.68 12.31
N GLY A 150 21.93 20.13 11.09
CA GLY A 150 23.27 20.02 10.51
C GLY A 150 23.60 18.64 9.94
N ALA A 151 22.61 17.75 9.81
CA ALA A 151 22.80 16.46 9.16
C ALA A 151 22.71 16.59 7.64
N THR A 152 23.54 15.83 6.92
CA THR A 152 23.50 15.78 5.46
C THR A 152 22.27 15.01 5.00
N VAL A 153 21.44 15.65 4.19
CA VAL A 153 20.25 15.08 3.54
C VAL A 153 20.35 15.24 2.02
N LEU A 154 19.70 14.34 1.28
CA LEU A 154 19.58 14.48 -0.18
C LEU A 154 18.22 15.12 -0.52
N VAL A 155 18.25 16.22 -1.28
CA VAL A 155 17.06 16.99 -1.63
C VAL A 155 16.98 17.17 -3.15
N PRO A 156 15.84 16.89 -3.80
CA PRO A 156 15.66 17.16 -5.22
C PRO A 156 15.26 18.61 -5.47
N PHE A 157 15.86 19.22 -6.50
CA PHE A 157 15.57 20.59 -6.97
C PHE A 157 14.83 20.62 -8.32
N ALA A 158 14.41 19.47 -8.84
CA ALA A 158 13.42 19.42 -9.91
C ALA A 158 12.02 19.84 -9.39
N GLU A 159 11.08 19.97 -10.32
CA GLU A 159 9.68 20.29 -10.03
C GLU A 159 8.76 19.09 -10.28
N GLY A 160 7.51 19.22 -9.82
CA GLY A 160 6.43 18.28 -10.11
C GLY A 160 6.73 16.83 -9.69
N ALA A 161 6.22 15.88 -10.47
CA ALA A 161 6.34 14.45 -10.17
C ALA A 161 7.80 13.97 -10.14
N VAL A 162 8.69 14.53 -10.98
CA VAL A 162 10.11 14.16 -10.99
C VAL A 162 10.78 14.51 -9.66
N SER A 163 10.46 15.66 -9.08
CA SER A 163 10.91 16.03 -7.73
C SER A 163 10.42 15.03 -6.68
N ALA A 164 9.14 14.67 -6.74
CA ALA A 164 8.52 13.72 -5.82
C ALA A 164 9.17 12.33 -5.90
N LEU A 165 9.42 11.81 -7.11
CA LEU A 165 10.15 10.55 -7.30
C LEU A 165 11.61 10.65 -6.80
N GLY A 166 12.24 11.81 -6.97
CA GLY A 166 13.56 12.11 -6.40
C GLY A 166 13.58 12.03 -4.87
N ARG A 167 12.51 12.46 -4.18
CA ARG A 167 12.40 12.35 -2.72
C ARG A 167 12.31 10.89 -2.26
N LEU A 168 11.63 10.01 -2.99
CA LEU A 168 11.63 8.57 -2.70
C LEU A 168 13.04 7.97 -2.84
N LEU A 169 13.73 8.36 -3.92
CA LEU A 169 15.09 7.92 -4.17
C LEU A 169 16.07 8.43 -3.10
N ALA A 170 15.88 9.66 -2.63
CA ALA A 170 16.67 10.25 -1.53
C ALA A 170 16.57 9.39 -0.25
N VAL A 171 15.36 8.95 0.11
CA VAL A 171 15.15 8.06 1.27
C VAL A 171 15.90 6.74 1.08
N ALA A 172 15.86 6.15 -0.12
CA ALA A 172 16.59 4.92 -0.41
C ALA A 172 18.11 5.11 -0.30
N PHE A 173 18.65 6.18 -0.90
CA PHE A 173 20.09 6.47 -0.85
C PHE A 173 20.58 6.77 0.57
N GLN A 174 19.81 7.53 1.35
CA GLN A 174 20.18 7.83 2.73
C GLN A 174 20.20 6.57 3.59
N ALA A 175 19.22 5.67 3.41
CA ALA A 175 19.21 4.36 4.04
C ALA A 175 20.37 3.44 3.59
N MET A 176 20.84 3.57 2.35
CA MET A 176 22.02 2.84 1.90
C MET A 176 23.28 3.39 2.57
N SER A 177 23.38 4.71 2.72
CA SER A 177 24.51 5.37 3.37
C SER A 177 24.59 5.10 4.88
N ASP A 178 23.44 5.04 5.58
CA ASP A 178 23.40 4.74 7.03
C ASP A 178 23.37 3.22 7.34
N GLY A 179 23.34 2.37 6.30
CA GLY A 179 23.36 0.92 6.42
C GLY A 179 22.02 0.26 6.79
N THR A 180 20.93 1.02 6.93
CA THR A 180 19.59 0.47 7.25
C THR A 180 18.90 -0.19 6.05
N TRP A 181 19.34 0.13 4.82
CA TRP A 181 18.79 -0.41 3.57
C TRP A 181 18.79 -1.94 3.51
N VAL A 182 19.86 -2.59 3.99
CA VAL A 182 20.04 -4.04 3.88
C VAL A 182 18.93 -4.85 4.56
N ARG A 183 18.20 -4.24 5.50
CA ARG A 183 17.06 -4.87 6.18
C ARG A 183 15.77 -4.77 5.38
N LEU A 184 15.63 -3.79 4.49
CA LEU A 184 14.49 -3.77 3.57
C LEU A 184 14.77 -4.78 2.44
N LYS A 185 13.85 -5.71 2.21
CA LYS A 185 14.04 -6.84 1.29
C LYS A 185 12.79 -7.05 0.44
N ALA A 186 12.95 -7.76 -0.67
CA ALA A 186 11.85 -8.32 -1.43
C ALA A 186 11.74 -9.83 -1.17
N CYS A 187 10.53 -10.31 -0.90
CA CYS A 187 10.23 -11.74 -0.71
C CYS A 187 10.68 -12.58 -1.91
N ARG A 188 11.23 -13.77 -1.67
CA ARG A 188 11.75 -14.64 -2.74
C ARG A 188 10.65 -15.20 -3.67
N GLN A 189 9.40 -15.26 -3.21
CA GLN A 189 8.27 -15.79 -3.98
C GLN A 189 7.38 -14.69 -4.57
N CYS A 190 6.68 -13.92 -3.73
CA CYS A 190 5.72 -12.91 -4.21
C CYS A 190 6.36 -11.55 -4.54
N ARG A 191 7.65 -11.36 -4.22
CA ARG A 191 8.42 -10.11 -4.41
C ARG A 191 7.86 -8.89 -3.67
N TRP A 192 6.99 -9.11 -2.68
CA TRP A 192 6.53 -8.09 -1.75
C TRP A 192 7.67 -7.56 -0.89
N ALA A 193 7.72 -6.25 -0.67
CA ALA A 193 8.73 -5.62 0.16
C ALA A 193 8.40 -5.74 1.65
N PHE A 194 9.38 -6.14 2.45
CA PHE A 194 9.27 -6.32 3.90
C PHE A 194 10.55 -5.88 4.60
N TYR A 195 10.45 -5.49 5.86
CA TYR A 195 11.60 -5.13 6.69
C TYR A 195 11.99 -6.29 7.60
N ASP A 196 13.27 -6.67 7.55
CA ASP A 196 13.83 -7.79 8.32
C ASP A 196 14.26 -7.35 9.73
N TYR A 197 13.40 -7.66 10.69
CA TYR A 197 13.65 -7.49 12.12
C TYR A 197 14.43 -8.64 12.78
N SER A 198 14.77 -9.70 12.03
CA SER A 198 15.55 -10.81 12.60
C SER A 198 16.94 -10.35 13.03
N ARG A 199 17.44 -10.97 14.10
CA ARG A 199 18.76 -10.67 14.67
C ARG A 199 19.88 -10.83 13.64
N ASN A 200 19.82 -11.91 12.87
CA ASN A 200 20.87 -12.30 11.91
C ASN A 200 20.60 -11.83 10.48
N ARG A 201 19.56 -11.01 10.24
CA ARG A 201 19.17 -10.52 8.91
C ARG A 201 18.92 -11.66 7.90
N ALA A 202 18.37 -12.76 8.38
CA ALA A 202 18.21 -14.00 7.61
C ALA A 202 16.79 -14.17 7.05
N ALA A 203 15.84 -13.29 7.38
CA ALA A 203 14.48 -13.42 6.88
C ALA A 203 14.46 -13.23 5.35
N SER A 204 13.78 -14.13 4.66
CA SER A 204 13.67 -14.16 3.20
C SER A 204 12.24 -14.10 2.68
N TRP A 205 11.26 -14.05 3.59
CA TRP A 205 9.82 -14.11 3.35
C TRP A 205 9.12 -12.96 4.08
N CYS A 206 8.08 -12.40 3.46
CA CYS A 206 7.35 -11.23 3.96
C CYS A 206 6.26 -11.58 4.96
#